data_AF-A0A3B1BR70-F1
#
_entry.id   AF-A0A3B1BR70-F1
#
_cell.length_a   1.000
_cell.length_b   1.000
_cell.length_c   1.000
_cell.angle_alpha   90.00
_cell.angle_beta   90.00
_cell.angle_gamma   90.00
#
_symmetry.space_group_name_H-M   'P 1'
#
loop_
_entity.id
_entity.type
_entity.pdbx_description
1 polymer ?
#
loop_
_entity_poly.entity_id
_entity_poly.type
_entity_poly.pdbx_seq_one_letter_code
_entity_poly.pdbx_strand_id
1 'polypeptide(L)' 'MSLSALLEKTLQKISLLPESEQDVLADLLHKELESEKQWSKTLKESQGQLEQLADEALTELKKDRTEALDTEKL' A
#
# COMPACT_ATOMS: atom_id res chain seq x y z
N MET A 1 1.31 -10.13 24.38
CA MET A 1 0.70 -9.06 23.55
C MET A 1 -0.80 -9.32 23.50
N SER A 2 -1.64 -8.31 23.73
CA SER A 2 -3.11 -8.41 23.64
C SER A 2 -3.61 -7.80 22.34
N LEU A 3 -4.71 -8.32 21.81
CA LEU A 3 -5.38 -7.73 20.63
C LEU A 3 -5.95 -6.36 20.99
N SER A 4 -6.13 -5.50 19.97
CA SER A 4 -6.93 -4.29 20.17
C SER A 4 -8.40 -4.67 20.37
N ALA A 5 -9.13 -3.89 21.17
CA ALA A 5 -10.54 -4.15 21.44
C ALA A 5 -11.40 -4.24 20.16
N LEU A 6 -11.03 -3.48 19.12
CA LEU A 6 -11.71 -3.54 17.83
C LEU A 6 -11.43 -4.86 17.09
N LEU A 7 -10.16 -5.28 17.02
CA LEU A 7 -9.79 -6.52 16.33
C LEU A 7 -10.41 -7.73 17.02
N GLU A 8 -10.38 -7.76 18.35
CA GLU A 8 -11.02 -8.81 19.14
C GLU A 8 -12.53 -8.89 18.88
N LYS A 9 -13.24 -7.74 18.90
CA LYS A 9 -14.67 -7.68 18.58
C LYS A 9 -14.97 -8.13 17.15
N THR A 10 -14.10 -7.80 16.19
CA THR A 10 -14.26 -8.23 14.79
C THR A 10 -14.08 -9.74 14.66
N LEU A 11 -13.04 -10.32 15.27
CA LEU A 11 -12.82 -11.77 15.26
C LEU A 11 -13.97 -12.53 15.92
N GLN A 12 -14.52 -12.02 17.03
CA GLN A 12 -15.72 -12.59 17.65
C GLN A 12 -16.93 -12.62 16.72
N LYS A 13 -17.10 -11.61 15.86
CA LYS A 13 -18.18 -11.61 14.86
C LYS A 13 -17.92 -12.62 13.74
N ILE A 14 -16.67 -12.69 13.27
CA ILE A 14 -16.27 -13.64 12.22
C ILE A 14 -16.47 -15.08 12.70
N SER A 15 -16.11 -15.40 13.96
CA SER A 15 -16.27 -16.75 14.51
C SER A 15 -17.72 -17.25 14.59
N LEU A 16 -18.71 -16.36 14.43
CA LEU A 16 -20.14 -16.72 14.41
C LEU A 16 -20.64 -17.06 13.00
N LEU A 17 -19.84 -16.82 11.95
CA LEU A 17 -20.19 -17.10 10.56
C LEU A 17 -19.93 -18.59 10.23
N PRO A 18 -20.51 -19.12 9.14
CA PRO A 18 -20.13 -20.42 8.60
C PRO A 18 -18.63 -20.50 8.28
N GLU A 19 -18.03 -21.68 8.44
CA GLU A 19 -16.59 -21.90 8.21
C GLU A 19 -16.12 -21.40 6.83
N SER A 20 -16.92 -21.64 5.78
CA SER A 20 -16.63 -21.14 4.44
C SER A 20 -16.51 -19.62 4.35
N GLU A 21 -17.32 -18.88 5.12
CA GLU A 21 -17.26 -17.42 5.15
C GLU A 21 -16.08 -16.94 6.00
N GLN A 22 -15.75 -17.66 7.08
CA GLN A 22 -14.56 -17.38 7.88
C GLN A 22 -13.29 -17.54 7.03
N ASP A 23 -13.20 -18.60 6.24
CA ASP A 23 -12.04 -18.86 5.37
C ASP A 23 -11.88 -17.80 4.29
N VAL A 24 -12.98 -17.34 3.68
CA VAL A 24 -12.95 -16.24 2.70
C VAL A 24 -12.41 -14.96 3.35
N LEU A 25 -12.87 -14.63 4.55
CA LEU A 25 -12.40 -13.44 5.27
C LEU A 25 -10.94 -13.59 5.72
N ALA A 26 -10.53 -14.78 6.14
CA ALA A 26 -9.17 -15.08 6.52
C ALA A 26 -8.20 -14.92 5.33
N ASP A 27 -8.56 -15.45 4.16
CA ASP A 27 -7.77 -15.33 2.94
C ASP A 27 -7.63 -13.86 2.49
N LEU A 28 -8.72 -13.09 2.54
CA LEU A 28 -8.68 -11.64 2.25
C LEU A 28 -7.74 -10.89 3.19
N LEU A 29 -7.85 -11.11 4.51
CA LEU A 29 -6.98 -10.47 5.50
C LEU A 29 -5.51 -10.88 5.31
N HIS A 30 -5.26 -12.15 4.98
CA HIS A 30 -3.90 -12.63 4.74
C HIS A 30 -3.27 -11.95 3.52
N LYS A 31 -4.02 -11.84 2.42
CA LYS A 31 -3.59 -11.16 1.20
C LYS A 31 -3.29 -9.69 1.46
N GLU A 32 -4.12 -9.00 2.22
CA GLU A 32 -3.91 -7.59 2.57
C GLU A 32 -2.60 -7.41 3.36
N LEU A 33 -2.38 -8.23 4.39
CA LEU A 33 -1.18 -8.16 5.22
C LEU A 33 0.10 -8.46 4.43
N GLU A 34 0.06 -9.43 3.51
CA GLU A 34 1.21 -9.75 2.67
C GLU A 34 1.45 -8.68 1.59
N SER A 35 0.38 -8.08 1.04
CA SER A 35 0.49 -6.92 0.13
C SER A 35 1.19 -5.75 0.81
N GLU A 36 0.78 -5.40 2.03
CA GLU A 36 1.40 -4.32 2.82
C GLU A 36 2.88 -4.60 3.12
N LYS A 37 3.22 -5.83 3.50
CA LYS A 37 4.64 -6.23 3.68
C LYS A 37 5.44 -6.09 2.39
N GLN A 38 4.90 -6.58 1.28
CA GLN A 38 5.57 -6.52 -0.01
C GLN A 38 5.74 -5.07 -0.47
N TRP A 39 4.75 -4.22 -0.26
CA TRP A 39 4.82 -2.80 -0.58
C TRP A 39 5.89 -2.10 0.27
N SER A 40 5.89 -2.34 1.59
CA SER A 40 6.91 -1.81 2.51
C SER A 40 8.32 -2.22 2.11
N LYS A 41 8.51 -3.49 1.74
CA LYS A 41 9.80 -3.99 1.23
C LYS A 41 10.21 -3.28 -0.06
N THR A 42 9.32 -3.25 -1.05
CA THR A 42 9.58 -2.67 -2.36
C THR A 42 9.91 -1.18 -2.26
N LEU A 43 9.18 -0.44 -1.42
CA LEU A 43 9.42 0.98 -1.16
C LEU A 43 10.77 1.22 -0.46
N LYS A 44 11.16 0.34 0.46
CA LYS A 44 12.47 0.44 1.12
C LYS A 44 13.62 0.24 0.13
N GLU A 45 13.43 -0.66 -0.84
CA GLU A 45 14.42 -0.98 -1.87
C GLU A 45 14.44 0.05 -3.03
N SER A 46 13.41 0.87 -3.20
CA SER A 46 13.29 1.82 -4.32
C SER A 46 14.02 3.14 -4.13
N GLN A 47 14.64 3.41 -2.97
CA GLN A 47 15.26 4.71 -2.65
C GLN A 47 16.22 5.22 -3.72
N GLY A 48 17.13 4.37 -4.22
CA GLY A 48 18.08 4.78 -5.26
C GLY A 48 17.43 5.05 -6.62
N GLN A 49 16.38 4.31 -6.99
CA GLN A 49 15.62 4.58 -8.22
C GLN A 49 14.82 5.88 -8.11
N LEU A 50 14.23 6.13 -6.94
CA LEU A 50 13.51 7.38 -6.66
C LEU A 50 14.46 8.59 -6.65
N GLU A 51 15.67 8.44 -6.12
CA GLU A 51 16.71 9.47 -6.16
C GLU A 51 17.10 9.80 -7.61
N GLN A 52 17.34 8.78 -8.44
CA GLN A 52 17.63 8.98 -9.86
C GLN A 52 16.48 9.69 -10.58
N LEU A 53 15.23 9.26 -10.37
CA LEU A 53 14.06 9.91 -10.97
C LEU A 53 13.93 11.37 -10.53
N ALA A 54 14.23 11.68 -9.27
CA ALA A 54 14.22 13.05 -8.77
C ALA A 54 15.30 13.91 -9.45
N ASP A 55 16.52 13.38 -9.60
CA ASP A 55 17.62 14.05 -10.29
C ASP A 55 17.33 14.30 -11.77
N GLU A 56 16.70 13.33 -12.44
CA GLU A 56 16.23 13.48 -13.81
C GLU A 56 15.19 14.60 -13.92
N ALA A 57 14.17 14.59 -13.05
CA ALA A 57 13.14 15.64 -13.04
C ALA A 57 13.72 17.04 -12.80
N LEU A 58 14.65 17.17 -11.85
CA LEU A 58 15.36 18.43 -11.59
C LEU A 58 16.22 18.87 -12.77
N THR A 59 16.83 17.93 -13.49
CA THR A 59 17.63 18.21 -14.68
C THR A 59 16.77 18.70 -15.83
N GLU A 60 15.60 18.09 -16.05
CA GLU A 60 14.66 18.52 -17.08
C GLU A 60 14.07 19.90 -16.77
N LEU A 61 13.75 20.17 -15.50
CA LEU A 61 13.33 21.51 -15.06
C LEU A 61 14.39 22.57 -15.35
N LYS A 62 15.66 22.30 -15.01
CA LYS A 62 16.79 23.22 -15.28
C LYS A 62 17.04 23.46 -16.77
N LYS A 63 16.55 22.58 -17.65
CA LYS A 63 16.71 22.67 -19.10
C LYS A 63 15.47 23.25 -19.79
N ASP A 64 14.49 23.76 -19.02
CA ASP A 64 13.20 24.22 -19.52
C ASP A 64 12.45 23.15 -20.33
N ARG A 65 12.63 21.86 -19.97
CA ARG A 65 12.00 20.71 -20.62
C ARG A 65 10.79 20.17 -19.86
N THR A 66 10.24 20.97 -18.95
CA THR A 66 9.03 20.65 -18.17
C THR A 66 7.82 21.41 -18.69
N GLU A 67 6.66 20.79 -18.63
CA GLU A 67 5.37 21.43 -18.95
C GLU A 67 4.58 21.74 -17.68
N ALA A 68 3.72 22.76 -17.76
CA ALA A 68 2.80 23.06 -16.67
C ALA A 68 1.76 21.94 -16.54
N LEU A 69 1.49 21.50 -15.30
CA LEU A 69 0.47 20.51 -15.03
C LEU A 69 -0.92 21.08 -15.37
N ASP A 70 -1.60 20.47 -16.34
CA ASP A 70 -2.98 20.79 -16.72
C ASP A 70 -3.94 19.90 -15.93
N THR A 71 -4.53 20.45 -14.87
CA THR A 71 -5.40 19.70 -13.95
C THR A 71 -6.74 19.29 -14.57
N GLU A 72 -7.13 19.89 -15.68
CA GLU A 72 -8.37 19.55 -16.40
C GLU A 72 -8.20 18.31 -17.30
N LYS A 73 -6.97 17.81 -17.48
CA LYS A 73 -6.64 16.63 -18.28
C LYS A 73 -6.21 15.41 -17.46
N LEU A 74 -6.26 15.51 -16.13
CA LEU A 74 -6.01 14.38 -15.20
C LEU A 74 -7.25 13.49 -15.10
#